data_AF-A0A1M7KN34-F1
#
_entry.id   AF-A0A1M7KN34-F1
#
_cell.length_a   1.000
_cell.length_b   1.000
_cell.length_c   1.000
_cell.angle_alpha   90.00
_cell.angle_beta   90.00
_cell.angle_gamma   90.00
#
_symmetry.space_group_name_H-M   'P 1'
#
loop_
_entity.id
_entity.type
_entity.pdbx_description
1 polymer ?
#
loop_
_entity_poly.entity_id
_entity_poly.type
_entity_poly.pdbx_seq_one_letter_code
_entity_poly.pdbx_strand_id
1 'polypeptide(L)'
;MESNLQEAEIIRTESIGEGSRVCLDFVDHLEPTEGILLGNTGHGYLFVLAENRTTDTYPARPFRINSGAIHHYVLKESSKTAYLAELKPGDKITVLNAKGETRQVALGRVKIEKRPLMRIVARISNMEVSVTLQEADSVHLLSANYKEKQAISLVEGDRVLVQLDQPGRHLGEKIDEEIIEY
;
A
#
# COMPACT_ATOMS: atom_id res chain seq x y z
N MET A 1 -11.66 -5.35 -14.10
CA MET A 1 -12.35 -5.40 -12.80
C MET A 1 -12.36 -3.97 -12.32
N GLU A 2 -13.53 -3.35 -12.16
CA GLU A 2 -13.63 -1.99 -11.59
C GLU A 2 -13.10 -2.05 -10.15
N SER A 3 -12.17 -1.16 -9.78
CA SER A 3 -11.67 -1.12 -8.41
C SER A 3 -12.78 -0.70 -7.44
N ASN A 4 -12.94 -1.42 -6.33
CA ASN A 4 -13.91 -1.09 -5.28
C ASN A 4 -13.28 -0.20 -4.20
N LEU A 5 -12.77 0.97 -4.60
CA LEU A 5 -12.17 1.93 -3.68
C LEU A 5 -13.25 2.60 -2.82
N GLN A 6 -13.01 2.66 -1.52
CA GLN A 6 -13.92 3.23 -0.53
C GLN A 6 -13.16 4.20 0.38
N GLU A 7 -13.89 5.15 0.98
CA GLU A 7 -13.31 6.07 1.95
C GLU A 7 -13.22 5.42 3.33
N ALA A 8 -12.06 5.53 3.97
CA ALA A 8 -11.86 5.18 5.38
C ALA A 8 -11.27 6.36 6.15
N GLU A 9 -11.70 6.51 7.40
CA GLU A 9 -11.24 7.55 8.31
C GLU A 9 -10.02 7.05 9.08
N ILE A 10 -8.95 7.84 9.14
CA ILE A 10 -7.79 7.56 9.98
C ILE A 10 -8.23 7.66 11.44
N ILE A 11 -7.98 6.60 12.19
CA ILE A 11 -8.33 6.51 13.61
C ILE A 11 -7.11 6.40 14.52
N ARG A 12 -5.94 6.08 13.95
CA ARG A 12 -4.68 5.99 14.69
C ARG A 12 -3.48 6.09 13.76
N THR A 13 -2.50 6.89 14.15
CA THR A 13 -1.15 6.87 13.60
C THR A 13 -0.16 6.76 14.74
N GLU A 14 0.85 5.89 14.61
CA GLU A 14 1.84 5.65 15.65
C GLU A 14 3.19 5.27 15.06
N SER A 15 4.28 5.87 15.58
CA SER A 15 5.63 5.39 15.26
C SER A 15 5.87 4.07 15.98
N ILE A 16 6.42 3.08 15.27
CA ILE A 16 6.63 1.72 15.80
C ILE A 16 8.10 1.29 15.78
N GLY A 17 9.02 2.23 15.53
CA GLY A 17 10.46 2.00 15.54
C GLY A 17 11.04 1.53 14.22
N GLU A 18 12.25 0.97 14.26
CA GLU A 18 12.98 0.56 13.06
C GLU A 18 12.58 -0.85 12.61
N GLY A 19 12.29 -1.00 11.31
CA GLY A 19 11.95 -2.29 10.72
C GLY A 19 12.42 -2.42 9.27
N SER A 20 12.24 -3.63 8.72
CA SER A 20 12.58 -3.90 7.32
C SER A 20 11.45 -3.41 6.41
N ARG A 21 11.75 -2.45 5.55
CA ARG A 21 10.86 -1.85 4.57
C ARG A 21 11.21 -2.33 3.17
N VAL A 22 10.20 -2.70 2.40
CA VAL A 22 10.31 -3.05 0.98
C VAL A 22 10.01 -1.83 0.12
N CYS A 23 10.90 -1.54 -0.83
CA CYS A 23 10.65 -0.61 -1.94
C CYS A 23 10.53 -1.43 -3.22
N LEU A 24 9.53 -1.10 -4.02
CA LEU A 24 9.31 -1.70 -5.33
C LEU A 24 9.71 -0.71 -6.41
N ASP A 25 10.69 -1.09 -7.22
CA ASP A 25 11.06 -0.37 -8.43
C ASP A 25 10.47 -1.11 -9.63
N PHE A 26 9.61 -0.43 -10.38
CA PHE A 26 8.95 -0.93 -11.56
C PHE A 26 9.83 -0.71 -12.80
N VAL A 27 9.57 -1.49 -13.86
CA VAL A 27 10.26 -1.36 -15.16
C VAL A 27 9.70 -0.23 -16.04
N ASP A 28 8.71 0.51 -15.54
CA ASP A 28 8.01 1.56 -16.28
C ASP A 28 7.72 2.76 -15.36
N HIS A 29 7.40 3.89 -15.97
CA HIS A 29 6.90 5.06 -15.27
C HIS A 29 5.49 4.79 -14.72
N LEU A 30 5.25 5.30 -13.51
CA LEU A 30 3.96 5.37 -12.86
C LEU A 30 3.51 6.83 -12.92
N GLU A 31 2.24 7.06 -13.20
CA GLU A 31 1.63 8.39 -13.18
C GLU A 31 1.44 8.91 -11.74
N PRO A 32 1.30 10.22 -11.52
CA PRO A 32 1.22 10.79 -10.17
C PRO A 32 0.09 10.25 -9.26
N THR A 33 -0.98 9.72 -9.86
CA THR A 33 -2.12 9.12 -9.17
C THR A 33 -2.12 7.58 -9.24
N GLU A 34 -1.06 7.00 -9.81
CA GLU A 34 -0.86 5.56 -9.80
C GLU A 34 -0.18 5.10 -8.50
N GLY A 35 -0.54 3.90 -8.10
CA GLY A 35 -0.04 3.28 -6.89
C GLY A 35 -0.42 1.81 -6.79
N ILE A 36 -0.30 1.28 -5.58
CA ILE A 36 -0.62 -0.11 -5.25
C ILE A 36 -1.43 -0.18 -3.96
N LEU A 37 -2.14 -1.29 -3.79
CA LEU A 37 -2.91 -1.61 -2.60
C LEU A 37 -2.08 -2.48 -1.66
N LEU A 38 -1.87 -1.99 -0.44
CA LEU A 38 -1.06 -2.64 0.60
C LEU A 38 -1.82 -2.75 1.92
N GLY A 39 -1.61 -3.83 2.67
CA GLY A 39 -2.28 -4.04 3.96
C GLY A 39 -1.47 -4.94 4.88
N ASN A 40 -1.58 -4.70 6.19
CA ASN A 40 -0.98 -5.57 7.21
C ASN A 40 -1.65 -6.95 7.26
N THR A 41 -2.93 -7.04 6.89
CA THR A 41 -3.79 -8.23 7.04
C THR A 41 -4.60 -8.49 5.77
N GLY A 42 -5.28 -9.64 5.71
CA GLY A 42 -6.21 -9.97 4.62
C GLY A 42 -7.53 -9.19 4.63
N HIS A 43 -7.77 -8.33 5.62
CA HIS A 43 -9.02 -7.58 5.78
C HIS A 43 -9.15 -6.38 4.83
N GLY A 44 -8.05 -5.93 4.24
CA GLY A 44 -8.06 -4.87 3.25
C GLY A 44 -6.78 -4.08 3.17
N TYR A 45 -6.81 -3.10 2.28
CA TYR A 45 -5.63 -2.44 1.76
C TYR A 45 -5.82 -0.92 1.72
N LEU A 46 -4.76 -0.18 2.02
CA LEU A 46 -4.68 1.26 1.78
C LEU A 46 -3.98 1.52 0.43
N PHE A 47 -4.38 2.58 -0.25
CA PHE A 47 -3.85 2.95 -1.56
C PHE A 47 -2.59 3.82 -1.43
N VAL A 48 -1.42 3.21 -1.66
CA VAL A 48 -0.11 3.85 -1.54
C VAL A 48 0.39 4.27 -2.93
N LEU A 49 0.70 5.56 -3.06
CA LEU A 49 1.08 6.20 -4.32
C LEU A 49 2.57 6.03 -4.62
N ALA A 50 2.89 6.17 -5.91
CA ALA A 50 4.27 6.25 -6.37
C ALA A 50 4.99 7.54 -5.95
N GLU A 51 6.32 7.44 -5.83
CA GLU A 51 7.26 8.49 -5.40
C GLU A 51 7.47 9.53 -6.53
N ASN A 52 6.40 10.01 -7.15
CA ASN A 52 6.44 10.94 -8.28
C ASN A 52 6.77 12.38 -7.90
N ARG A 53 6.99 12.65 -6.62
CA ARG A 53 7.03 14.00 -6.06
C ARG A 53 8.40 14.24 -5.42
N THR A 54 8.98 15.40 -5.70
CA THR A 54 10.14 15.88 -4.97
C THR A 54 9.68 16.36 -3.61
N THR A 55 10.36 15.93 -2.56
CA THR A 55 10.17 16.38 -1.18
C THR A 55 11.39 17.15 -0.73
N ASP A 56 11.36 17.67 0.50
CA ASP A 56 12.51 18.36 1.08
C ASP A 56 13.73 17.44 1.20
N THR A 57 13.50 16.12 1.31
CA THR A 57 14.56 15.13 1.56
C THR A 57 14.81 14.16 0.40
N TYR A 58 13.89 14.02 -0.56
CA TYR A 58 14.02 13.06 -1.67
C TYR A 58 13.66 13.66 -3.04
N PRO A 59 14.42 13.35 -4.10
CA PRO A 59 14.01 13.63 -5.47
C PRO A 59 12.92 12.65 -5.92
N ALA A 60 12.05 13.08 -6.85
CA ALA A 60 11.05 12.21 -7.47
C ALA A 60 11.69 11.00 -8.17
N ARG A 61 11.08 9.84 -7.98
CA ARG A 61 11.38 8.56 -8.64
C ARG A 61 10.08 7.97 -9.17
N PRO A 62 9.63 8.36 -10.37
CA PRO A 62 8.31 8.01 -10.90
C PRO A 62 8.14 6.52 -11.23
N PHE A 63 9.17 5.70 -11.05
CA PHE A 63 9.14 4.23 -11.21
C PHE A 63 9.12 3.51 -9.85
N ARG A 64 9.09 4.23 -8.72
CA ARG A 64 9.26 3.66 -7.38
C ARG A 64 8.01 3.84 -6.54
N ILE A 65 7.70 2.81 -5.74
CA ILE A 65 6.81 2.90 -4.59
C ILE A 65 7.59 2.51 -3.33
N ASN A 66 7.56 3.40 -2.33
CA ASN A 66 8.06 3.12 -0.98
C ASN A 66 7.02 2.32 -0.21
N SER A 67 6.86 1.04 -0.58
CA SER A 67 5.70 0.21 -0.27
C SER A 67 5.38 0.08 1.23
N GLY A 68 6.16 -0.66 2.02
CA GLY A 68 5.82 -0.89 3.42
C GLY A 68 6.64 -2.00 4.08
N ALA A 69 6.20 -2.45 5.24
CA ALA A 69 6.87 -3.53 5.97
C ALA A 69 6.84 -4.86 5.21
N ILE A 70 7.86 -5.70 5.42
CA ILE A 70 8.03 -6.98 4.72
C ILE A 70 6.82 -7.94 4.78
N HIS A 71 6.00 -7.85 5.83
CA HIS A 71 4.83 -8.71 6.05
C HIS A 71 3.56 -8.21 5.34
N HIS A 72 3.58 -7.05 4.69
CA HIS A 72 2.39 -6.57 4.00
C HIS A 72 1.95 -7.52 2.90
N TYR A 73 0.64 -7.71 2.79
CA TYR A 73 0.01 -8.17 1.57
C TYR A 73 0.01 -7.07 0.52
N VAL A 74 0.26 -7.46 -0.74
CA VAL A 74 0.05 -6.63 -1.93
C VAL A 74 -0.92 -7.32 -2.88
N LEU A 75 -1.77 -6.54 -3.55
CA LEU A 75 -2.68 -7.06 -4.57
C LEU A 75 -1.93 -7.38 -5.88
N LYS A 76 -2.15 -8.59 -6.41
CA LYS A 76 -1.69 -9.07 -7.73
C LYS A 76 -2.87 -9.22 -8.69
N GLU A 77 -2.59 -9.71 -9.89
CA GLU A 77 -3.62 -9.99 -10.90
C GLU A 77 -4.65 -11.01 -10.41
N SER A 78 -5.88 -10.92 -10.93
CA SER A 78 -6.98 -11.87 -10.65
C SER A 78 -7.29 -12.03 -9.16
N SER A 79 -7.22 -10.92 -8.40
CA SER A 79 -7.52 -10.89 -6.98
C SER A 79 -6.64 -11.82 -6.13
N LYS A 80 -5.44 -12.14 -6.61
CA LYS A 80 -4.42 -12.83 -5.82
C LYS A 80 -3.66 -11.84 -4.95
N THR A 81 -3.05 -12.33 -3.88
CA THR A 81 -2.18 -11.53 -3.02
C THR A 81 -0.82 -12.21 -2.86
N ALA A 82 0.19 -11.45 -2.47
CA ALA A 82 1.49 -11.97 -2.07
C ALA A 82 2.04 -11.15 -0.90
N TYR A 83 2.94 -11.72 -0.12
CA TYR A 83 3.70 -10.93 0.84
C TYR A 83 4.77 -10.10 0.11
N LEU A 84 5.02 -8.86 0.56
CA LEU A 84 6.09 -8.03 0.00
C LEU A 84 7.47 -8.71 0.10
N ALA A 85 7.70 -9.52 1.14
CA ALA A 85 8.94 -10.28 1.32
C ALA A 85 9.19 -11.36 0.24
N GLU A 86 8.15 -11.81 -0.45
CA GLU A 86 8.22 -12.91 -1.42
C GLU A 86 8.47 -12.43 -2.85
N LEU A 87 8.28 -11.13 -3.10
CA LEU A 87 8.40 -10.54 -4.43
C LEU A 87 9.82 -10.55 -4.94
N LYS A 88 9.96 -10.77 -6.24
CA LYS A 88 11.23 -10.81 -6.96
C LYS A 88 11.17 -9.92 -8.21
N PRO A 89 12.33 -9.46 -8.71
CA PRO A 89 12.40 -8.87 -10.05
C PRO A 89 11.75 -9.80 -11.08
N GLY A 90 10.97 -9.23 -12.00
CA GLY A 90 10.18 -9.94 -12.99
C GLY A 90 8.74 -10.24 -12.57
N ASP A 91 8.41 -10.23 -11.27
CA ASP A 91 7.02 -10.34 -10.83
C ASP A 91 6.19 -9.16 -11.32
N LYS A 92 4.94 -9.43 -11.70
CA LYS A 92 3.96 -8.41 -12.09
C LYS A 92 3.07 -8.05 -10.92
N ILE A 93 2.90 -6.74 -10.72
CA ILE A 93 2.03 -6.17 -9.70
C ILE A 93 0.91 -5.37 -10.37
N THR A 94 -0.28 -5.45 -9.78
CA THR A 94 -1.42 -4.63 -10.19
C THR A 94 -1.17 -3.19 -9.74
N VAL A 95 -0.93 -2.31 -10.70
CA VAL A 95 -0.93 -0.86 -10.49
C VAL A 95 -2.33 -0.34 -10.77
N LEU A 96 -2.83 0.50 -9.87
CA LEU A 96 -4.14 1.14 -9.97
C LEU A 96 -3.97 2.64 -10.08
N ASN A 97 -4.88 3.32 -10.77
CA ASN A 97 -4.98 4.78 -10.72
C ASN A 97 -6.18 5.26 -9.90
N ALA A 98 -6.29 6.57 -9.69
CA ALA A 98 -7.38 7.21 -8.92
C ALA A 98 -8.79 6.94 -9.47
N LYS A 99 -8.95 6.54 -10.74
CA LYS A 99 -10.24 6.17 -11.35
C LYS A 99 -10.58 4.70 -11.17
N GLY A 100 -9.66 3.91 -10.61
CA GLY A 100 -9.84 2.48 -10.46
C GLY A 100 -9.47 1.66 -11.67
N GLU A 101 -8.84 2.27 -12.67
CA GLU A 101 -8.29 1.55 -13.81
C GLU A 101 -7.01 0.83 -13.37
N THR A 102 -6.82 -0.40 -13.85
CA THR A 102 -5.73 -1.26 -13.42
C THR A 102 -4.88 -1.71 -14.59
N ARG A 103 -3.56 -1.80 -14.40
CA ARG A 103 -2.64 -2.45 -15.34
C ARG A 103 -1.59 -3.28 -14.61
N GLN A 104 -1.02 -4.25 -15.31
CA GLN A 104 0.08 -5.07 -14.78
C GLN A 104 1.42 -4.45 -15.14
N VAL A 105 2.27 -4.20 -14.15
CA VAL A 105 3.62 -3.65 -14.36
C VAL A 105 4.64 -4.56 -13.68
N ALA A 106 5.71 -4.91 -14.39
CA ALA A 106 6.76 -5.78 -13.86
C ALA A 106 7.71 -5.03 -12.92
N LEU A 107 8.24 -5.73 -11.93
CA LEU A 107 9.26 -5.23 -11.02
C LEU A 107 10.65 -5.35 -11.66
N GLY A 108 11.39 -4.24 -11.70
CA GLY A 108 12.80 -4.22 -12.07
C GLY A 108 13.70 -4.51 -10.88
N ARG A 109 13.33 -4.04 -9.68
CA ARG A 109 14.08 -4.31 -8.44
C ARG A 109 13.16 -4.32 -7.22
N VAL A 110 13.42 -5.25 -6.31
CA VAL A 110 12.86 -5.28 -4.95
C VAL A 110 13.98 -4.96 -3.98
N LYS A 111 13.83 -3.87 -3.21
CA LYS A 111 14.86 -3.39 -2.28
C LYS A 111 14.34 -3.46 -0.86
N ILE A 112 15.01 -4.21 0.01
CA ILE A 112 14.67 -4.33 1.43
C ILE A 112 15.75 -3.61 2.26
N GLU A 113 15.36 -2.66 3.07
CA GLU A 113 16.28 -1.88 3.92
C GLU A 113 15.65 -1.53 5.27
N LYS A 114 16.48 -1.26 6.28
CA LYS A 114 16.04 -0.80 7.59
C LYS A 114 15.64 0.67 7.55
N ARG A 115 14.47 1.00 8.08
CA ARG A 115 13.94 2.38 8.19
C ARG A 115 13.04 2.53 9.42
N PRO A 116 12.90 3.75 9.96
CA PRO A 116 11.80 4.09 10.85
C PRO A 116 10.46 3.82 10.19
N LEU A 117 9.55 3.19 10.92
CA LEU A 117 8.22 2.81 10.46
C LEU A 117 7.14 3.44 11.33
N MET A 118 6.02 3.76 10.70
CA MET A 118 4.78 4.17 11.37
C MET A 118 3.64 3.23 10.96
N ARG A 119 2.78 2.88 11.92
CA ARG A 119 1.52 2.18 11.68
C ARG A 119 0.41 3.21 11.50
N ILE A 120 -0.41 3.00 10.49
CA ILE A 120 -1.59 3.80 10.16
C ILE A 120 -2.78 2.86 10.16
N VAL A 121 -3.81 3.19 10.94
CA VAL A 121 -5.06 2.44 11.02
C VAL A 121 -6.20 3.33 10.54
N ALA A 122 -6.97 2.81 9.60
CA ALA A 122 -8.16 3.46 9.06
C ALA A 122 -9.39 2.59 9.30
N ARG A 123 -10.51 3.24 9.62
CA ARG A 123 -11.80 2.59 9.88
C ARG A 123 -12.77 2.87 8.75
N ILE A 124 -13.47 1.83 8.33
CA ILE A 124 -14.61 1.92 7.42
C ILE A 124 -15.75 1.08 8.00
N SER A 125 -16.88 1.74 8.29
CA SER A 125 -17.97 1.14 9.06
C SER A 125 -17.46 0.51 10.37
N ASN A 126 -17.59 -0.81 10.55
CA ASN A 126 -17.15 -1.54 11.74
C ASN A 126 -15.83 -2.31 11.52
N MET A 127 -15.13 -2.08 10.41
CA MET A 127 -13.89 -2.78 10.06
C MET A 127 -12.70 -1.83 10.10
N GLU A 128 -11.55 -2.38 10.47
CA GLU A 128 -10.27 -1.67 10.48
C GLU A 128 -9.34 -2.28 9.43
N VAL A 129 -8.69 -1.40 8.68
CA VAL A 129 -7.61 -1.74 7.76
C VAL A 129 -6.38 -0.96 8.17
N SER A 130 -5.20 -1.53 7.99
CA SER A 130 -3.97 -0.89 8.45
C SER A 130 -2.79 -1.18 7.55
N VAL A 131 -1.82 -0.28 7.58
CA VAL A 131 -0.51 -0.41 6.94
C VAL A 131 0.57 0.05 7.89
N THR A 132 1.75 -0.51 7.69
CA THR A 132 3.01 -0.14 8.31
C THR A 132 3.95 0.42 7.24
N LEU A 133 4.06 1.75 7.20
CA LEU A 133 4.79 2.47 6.16
C LEU A 133 6.08 3.08 6.71
N GLN A 134 6.99 3.47 5.83
CA GLN A 134 8.13 4.28 6.25
C GLN A 134 7.64 5.62 6.79
N GLU A 135 8.17 6.02 7.93
CA GLU A 135 7.98 7.35 8.50
C GLU A 135 8.85 8.37 7.74
N ALA A 136 8.40 8.80 6.56
CA ALA A 136 9.09 9.76 5.71
C ALA A 136 8.13 10.58 4.82
N ASP A 137 8.59 11.76 4.42
CA ASP A 137 7.86 12.70 3.55
C ASP A 137 7.62 12.18 2.12
N SER A 138 8.37 11.16 1.69
CA SER A 138 8.32 10.56 0.36
C SER A 138 7.22 9.50 0.22
N VAL A 139 6.58 9.09 1.32
CA VAL A 139 5.48 8.12 1.28
C VAL A 139 4.16 8.87 1.25
N HIS A 140 3.33 8.58 0.25
CA HIS A 140 2.03 9.20 0.07
C HIS A 140 0.94 8.15 -0.08
N LEU A 141 -0.23 8.45 0.47
CA LEU A 141 -1.47 7.71 0.24
C LEU A 141 -2.41 8.54 -0.62
N LEU A 142 -3.36 7.89 -1.28
CA LEU A 142 -4.44 8.60 -1.95
C LEU A 142 -5.54 8.96 -0.95
N SER A 143 -5.82 10.25 -0.80
CA SER A 143 -6.90 10.74 0.06
C SER A 143 -8.27 10.58 -0.59
N ALA A 144 -9.35 10.72 0.20
CA ALA A 144 -10.73 10.65 -0.28
C ALA A 144 -11.08 11.71 -1.34
N ASN A 145 -10.33 12.81 -1.41
CA ASN A 145 -10.50 13.84 -2.45
C ASN A 145 -9.65 13.58 -3.72
N TYR A 146 -9.09 12.37 -3.85
CA TYR A 146 -8.25 11.93 -4.96
C TYR A 146 -6.94 12.71 -5.13
N LYS A 147 -6.43 13.31 -4.05
CA LYS A 147 -5.10 13.93 -4.00
C LYS A 147 -4.15 13.13 -3.12
N GLU A 148 -2.86 13.31 -3.34
CA GLU A 148 -1.86 12.77 -2.42
C GLU A 148 -1.99 13.33 -1.01
N LYS A 149 -1.65 12.50 -0.03
CA LYS A 149 -1.47 12.89 1.36
C LYS A 149 -0.24 12.18 1.91
N GLN A 150 0.71 12.95 2.46
CA GLN A 150 1.92 12.38 3.05
C GLN A 150 1.57 11.52 4.27
N ALA A 151 2.17 10.33 4.36
CA ALA A 151 1.96 9.42 5.49
C ALA A 151 2.23 10.09 6.84
N ILE A 152 3.34 10.83 6.94
CA ILE A 152 3.76 11.54 8.17
C ILE A 152 2.88 12.73 8.54
N SER A 153 1.98 13.16 7.66
CA SER A 153 1.04 14.26 7.89
C SER A 153 -0.38 13.80 8.23
N LEU A 154 -0.61 12.48 8.24
CA LEU A 154 -1.91 11.90 8.57
C LEU A 154 -2.19 12.06 10.06
N VAL A 155 -3.38 12.58 10.36
CA VAL A 155 -3.92 12.70 11.71
C VAL A 155 -5.30 12.04 11.80
N GLU A 156 -5.77 11.79 13.02
CA GLU A 156 -7.13 11.29 13.23
C GLU A 156 -8.17 12.19 12.56
N GLY A 157 -9.15 11.58 11.89
CA GLY A 157 -10.17 12.26 11.12
C GLY A 157 -9.82 12.55 9.65
N ASP A 158 -8.55 12.43 9.24
CA ASP A 158 -8.20 12.43 7.81
C ASP A 158 -8.87 11.25 7.10
N ARG A 159 -9.16 11.38 5.80
CA ARG A 159 -9.79 10.31 5.00
C ARG A 159 -8.93 9.89 3.82
N VAL A 160 -8.80 8.58 3.66
CA VAL A 160 -8.00 7.92 2.61
C VAL A 160 -8.80 6.88 1.85
N LEU A 161 -8.34 6.54 0.65
CA LEU A 161 -8.95 5.49 -0.15
C LEU A 161 -8.37 4.13 0.20
N VAL A 162 -9.27 3.17 0.39
CA VAL A 162 -8.99 1.80 0.78
C VAL A 162 -9.74 0.83 -0.12
N GLN A 163 -9.29 -0.42 -0.16
CA GLN A 163 -10.05 -1.52 -0.73
C GLN A 163 -10.18 -2.62 0.33
N LEU A 164 -11.42 -2.94 0.69
CA LEU A 164 -11.71 -4.04 1.61
C LEU A 164 -11.51 -5.39 0.91
N ASP A 165 -11.05 -6.38 1.66
CA ASP A 165 -10.97 -7.77 1.23
C ASP A 165 -11.43 -8.69 2.38
N GLN A 166 -11.62 -9.97 2.08
CA GLN A 166 -11.95 -10.96 3.08
C GLN A 166 -10.69 -11.78 3.42
N PRO A 167 -10.39 -11.99 4.72
CA PRO A 167 -9.34 -12.90 5.15
C PRO A 167 -9.68 -14.33 4.72
N GLY A 168 -8.69 -15.24 4.78
CA GLY A 168 -8.82 -16.59 4.26
C GLY A 168 -8.13 -16.74 2.91
N ARG A 169 -6.82 -16.47 2.85
CA ARG A 169 -6.03 -16.72 1.63
C ARG A 169 -4.86 -17.64 1.94
N HIS A 170 -4.80 -18.80 1.28
CA HIS A 170 -3.66 -19.71 1.33
C HIS A 170 -2.94 -19.64 -0.02
N LEU A 171 -1.65 -19.26 -0.01
CA LEU A 171 -0.84 -19.09 -1.23
C LEU A 171 -1.46 -18.13 -2.28
N GLY A 172 -2.16 -17.09 -1.82
CA GLY A 172 -2.80 -16.08 -2.68
C GLY A 172 -4.16 -16.47 -3.25
N GLU A 173 -4.63 -17.70 -3.02
CA GLU A 173 -5.98 -18.16 -3.39
C GLU A 173 -6.94 -18.05 -2.21
N LYS A 174 -8.21 -17.67 -2.48
CA LYS A 174 -9.23 -17.52 -1.43
C LYS A 174 -9.72 -18.91 -0.96
N ILE A 175 -9.65 -19.15 0.34
CA ILE A 175 -10.14 -20.34 1.04
C ILE A 175 -11.02 -19.88 2.20
N ASP A 176 -12.15 -20.54 2.42
CA ASP A 176 -12.99 -20.30 3.59
C ASP A 176 -12.31 -20.93 4.82
N GLU A 177 -11.57 -20.13 5.59
CA GLU A 177 -10.89 -20.51 6.83
C GLU A 177 -11.13 -19.47 7.93
N GLU A 178 -11.16 -19.91 9.18
CA GLU A 178 -11.20 -19.02 10.35
C GLU A 178 -9.79 -18.47 10.61
N ILE A 179 -9.56 -17.21 10.21
CA ILE A 179 -8.28 -16.52 10.38
C ILE A 179 -8.46 -15.34 11.34
N ILE A 180 -7.57 -15.24 12.33
CA ILE A 180 -7.52 -14.14 13.30
C ILE A 180 -6.18 -13.40 13.13
N GLU A 181 -6.24 -12.12 12.72
CA GLU A 181 -5.10 -11.23 12.54
C GLU A 181 -5.32 -9.92 13.33
N TYR A 182 -4.25 -9.26 13.78
CA TYR A 182 -4.30 -8.06 14.64
C TYR A 182 -3.46 -6.88 14.10
#